data_AF-A0A447TN21-F1
#
_entry.id   AF-A0A447TN21-F1
#
_cell.length_a   1.000
_cell.length_b   1.000
_cell.length_c   1.000
_cell.angle_alpha   90.00
_cell.angle_beta   90.00
_cell.angle_gamma   90.00
#
_symmetry.space_group_name_H-M   'P 1'
#
loop_
_entity.id
_entity.type
_entity.pdbx_description
1 polymer ?
#
loop_
_entity_poly.entity_id
_entity_poly.type
_entity_poly.pdbx_seq_one_letter_code
_entity_poly.pdbx_strand_id
1 'polypeptide(L)' 'MALLLLVLLYCARRFSLHIKKQMLNMEPQQLSQLLIQQSVLFESVFEGLIAIDSHHRITAINQTARRLLNLSQTGV' A
#
# COMPACT_ATOMS: atom_id res chain seq x y z
N MET A 1 10.40 -16.36 33.26
CA MET A 1 9.65 -17.05 32.17
C MET A 1 8.19 -16.59 32.08
N ALA A 2 7.38 -16.68 33.13
CA ALA A 2 5.96 -16.26 33.07
C ALA A 2 5.77 -14.77 32.69
N LEU A 3 6.60 -13.86 33.21
CA LEU A 3 6.52 -12.43 32.89
C LEU A 3 6.82 -12.14 31.41
N LEU A 4 7.80 -12.84 30.83
CA LEU A 4 8.13 -12.74 29.40
C LEU A 4 6.94 -13.17 28.54
N LEU A 5 6.29 -14.28 28.91
CA LEU A 5 5.10 -14.78 28.20
C LEU A 5 3.94 -13.77 28.26
N LEU A 6 3.71 -13.14 29.42
CA LEU A 6 2.67 -12.12 29.58
C LEU A 6 2.95 -10.88 28.73
N VAL A 7 4.20 -10.42 28.67
CA VAL A 7 4.59 -9.28 27.83
C VAL A 7 4.39 -9.61 26.35
N LEU A 8 4.81 -10.80 25.90
CA LEU A 8 4.61 -11.23 24.52
C LEU A 8 3.13 -11.31 24.15
N LEU A 9 2.29 -11.87 25.03
CA LEU A 9 0.85 -11.96 24.81
C LEU A 9 0.19 -10.57 24.74
N TYR A 10 0.61 -9.66 25.62
CA TYR A 10 0.14 -8.27 25.62
C TYR A 10 0.53 -7.53 24.33
N CYS A 11 1.80 -7.64 23.92
CA CYS A 11 2.29 -7.05 22.67
C CYS A 11 1.56 -7.62 21.45
N ALA A 12 1.39 -8.94 21.37
CA ALA A 12 0.67 -9.60 20.29
C ALA A 12 -0.79 -9.10 20.19
N ARG A 13 -1.48 -8.98 21.33
CA ARG A 13 -2.85 -8.47 21.38
C ARG A 13 -2.94 -7.01 20.92
N ARG A 14 -2.02 -6.15 21.39
CA ARG A 14 -1.95 -4.74 20.97
C ARG A 14 -1.68 -4.61 19.47
N PHE A 15 -0.78 -5.41 18.94
CA PHE A 15 -0.45 -5.45 17.51
C PHE A 15 -1.66 -5.87 16.67
N SER A 16 -2.34 -6.96 17.04
CA SER A 16 -3.54 -7.43 16.34
C SER A 16 -4.64 -6.36 16.30
N LEU A 17 -4.88 -5.65 17.40
CA LEU A 17 -5.84 -4.55 17.46
C LEU A 17 -5.43 -3.34 16.61
N HIS A 18 -4.12 -3.06 16.51
CA HIS A 18 -3.61 -1.97 15.70
C HIS A 18 -3.83 -2.25 14.21
N ILE A 19 -3.44 -3.45 13.74
CA ILE A 19 -3.66 -3.89 12.36
C ILE A 19 -5.15 -3.85 12.02
N LYS A 20 -6.02 -4.38 12.89
CA LYS A 20 -7.47 -4.36 12.67
C LYS A 20 -8.05 -2.96 12.52
N LYS A 21 -7.49 -1.96 13.23
CA LYS A 21 -7.87 -0.54 13.06
C LYS A 21 -7.38 0.05 11.73
N GLN A 22 -6.19 -0.32 11.28
CA GLN A 22 -5.65 0.14 9.99
C GLN A 22 -6.43 -0.41 8.80
N MET A 23 -7.16 -1.51 8.98
CA MET A 23 -7.98 -2.14 7.94
C MET A 23 -9.35 -1.49 7.74
N LEU A 24 -9.63 -0.33 8.37
CA LEU A 24 -10.88 0.41 8.19
C LEU A 24 -12.15 -0.46 8.39
N ASN A 25 -12.12 -1.36 9.38
CA ASN A 25 -13.18 -2.33 9.68
C ASN A 25 -13.45 -3.37 8.56
N MET A 26 -12.61 -3.47 7.54
CA MET A 26 -12.66 -4.50 6.51
C MET A 26 -11.92 -5.77 6.93
N GLU A 27 -12.34 -6.92 6.41
CA GLU A 27 -11.54 -8.15 6.46
C GLU A 27 -10.29 -8.01 5.57
N PRO A 28 -9.17 -8.71 5.86
CA PRO A 28 -7.90 -8.51 5.14
C PRO A 28 -7.98 -8.76 3.64
N GLN A 29 -8.81 -9.75 3.27
CA GLN A 29 -9.03 -10.12 1.89
C GLN A 29 -9.79 -9.01 1.13
N GLN A 30 -10.76 -8.38 1.77
CA GLN A 30 -11.54 -7.28 1.18
C GLN A 30 -10.68 -6.04 0.98
N LEU A 31 -9.85 -5.70 1.98
CA LEU A 31 -8.91 -4.59 1.86
C LEU A 31 -7.91 -4.81 0.71
N SER A 32 -7.36 -6.01 0.59
CA SER A 32 -6.45 -6.37 -0.50
C SER A 32 -7.11 -6.19 -1.87
N GLN A 33 -8.34 -6.70 -2.04
CA GLN A 33 -9.10 -6.53 -3.28
C GLN A 33 -9.37 -5.06 -3.60
N LEU A 34 -9.78 -4.26 -2.61
CA LEU A 34 -10.01 -2.83 -2.79
C LEU A 34 -8.73 -2.11 -3.23
N LEU A 35 -7.60 -2.39 -2.57
CA LEU A 35 -6.30 -1.80 -2.90
C LEU A 35 -5.85 -2.17 -4.32
N ILE A 36 -6.03 -3.44 -4.72
CA ILE A 36 -5.77 -3.90 -6.09
C ILE A 36 -6.67 -3.17 -7.08
N GLN A 37 -7.95 -3.00 -6.76
CA GLN A 37 -8.87 -2.27 -7.64
C GLN A 37 -8.44 -0.80 -7.79
N GLN A 38 -8.05 -0.14 -6.69
CA GLN A 38 -7.54 1.24 -6.75
C GLN A 38 -6.26 1.35 -7.58
N SER A 39 -5.33 0.41 -7.46
CA SER A 39 -4.11 0.41 -8.27
C SER A 39 -4.42 0.18 -9.75
N VAL A 40 -5.31 -0.76 -10.08
CA VAL A 40 -5.76 -0.98 -11.46
C VAL A 40 -6.41 0.28 -12.03
N LEU A 41 -7.26 0.95 -11.26
CA LEU A 41 -7.87 2.21 -11.68
C LEU A 41 -6.78 3.27 -11.95
N PHE A 42 -5.86 3.48 -11.02
CA PHE A 42 -4.73 4.40 -11.18
C PHE A 42 -3.89 4.11 -12.43
N GLU A 43 -3.57 2.84 -12.67
CA GLU A 43 -2.82 2.39 -13.85
C GLU A 43 -3.61 2.53 -15.16
N SER A 44 -4.95 2.44 -15.10
CA SER A 44 -5.84 2.55 -16.27
C SER A 44 -6.17 3.99 -16.68
N VAL A 45 -5.90 4.98 -15.83
CA VAL A 45 -6.15 6.39 -16.15
C VAL A 45 -5.40 6.76 -17.44
N PHE A 46 -6.15 7.29 -18.41
CA PHE A 46 -5.60 7.68 -19.71
C PHE A 46 -4.66 8.89 -19.62
N GLU A 47 -4.82 9.74 -18.62
CA GLU A 47 -3.87 10.81 -18.34
C GLU A 47 -2.62 10.24 -17.66
N GLY A 48 -1.44 10.76 -18.02
CA GLY A 48 -0.21 10.41 -17.33
C GLY A 48 -0.19 11.04 -15.94
N LEU A 49 -0.21 10.22 -14.88
CA LEU A 49 -0.17 10.67 -13.48
C LEU A 49 1.23 10.44 -12.89
N ILE A 50 1.79 11.49 -12.30
CA ILE A 50 3.05 11.47 -11.55
C ILE A 50 2.82 12.20 -10.23
N ALA A 51 3.01 11.50 -9.12
CA ALA A 51 2.97 12.09 -7.79
C ALA A 51 4.39 12.39 -7.32
N ILE A 52 4.58 13.55 -6.67
CA ILE A 52 5.84 13.97 -6.05
C ILE A 52 5.64 14.26 -4.56
N ASP A 53 6.62 13.94 -3.73
CA ASP A 53 6.64 14.35 -2.32
C ASP A 53 7.19 15.78 -2.13
N SER A 54 7.21 16.25 -0.88
CA SER A 54 7.80 17.54 -0.49
C SER A 54 9.30 17.64 -0.73
N HIS A 55 9.97 16.52 -1.01
CA HIS A 55 11.40 16.45 -1.33
C HIS A 55 11.65 16.27 -2.84
N HIS A 56 10.64 16.53 -3.68
CA HIS A 56 10.70 16.40 -5.14
C HIS A 56 11.01 14.98 -5.64
N ARG A 57 10.74 13.95 -4.83
CA ARG A 57 10.88 12.55 -5.25
C ARG A 57 9.58 12.05 -5.83
N ILE A 58 9.67 11.32 -6.93
CA ILE A 58 8.50 10.65 -7.53
C ILE A 58 8.03 9.56 -6.57
N THR A 59 6.80 9.69 -6.07
CA THR A 59 6.18 8.73 -5.14
C THR A 59 5.24 7.75 -5.84
N ALA A 60 4.69 8.11 -6.99
CA ALA A 60 3.91 7.23 -7.84
C ALA A 60 3.96 7.68 -9.30
N ILE A 61 3.87 6.72 -10.23
CA ILE A 61 3.80 6.98 -11.66
C ILE A 61 2.98 5.89 -12.34
N ASN A 62 1.90 6.28 -13.02
CA ASN A 62 1.02 5.33 -13.71
C ASN A 62 1.59 4.86 -15.06
N GLN A 63 1.02 3.79 -15.60
CA GLN A 63 1.46 3.16 -16.84
C GLN A 63 1.40 4.13 -18.03
N THR A 64 0.40 5.00 -18.09
CA THR A 64 0.28 5.99 -19.15
C THR A 64 1.43 7.01 -19.11
N ALA A 65 1.76 7.56 -17.95
CA ALA A 65 2.91 8.46 -17.78
C ALA A 65 4.22 7.77 -18.17
N ARG A 66 4.40 6.49 -17.78
CA ARG A 66 5.58 5.71 -18.19
C ARG A 66 5.68 5.60 -19.71
N ARG A 67 4.56 5.31 -20.39
CA ARG A 67 4.52 5.22 -21.86
C ARG A 67 4.82 6.56 -22.53
N LEU A 68 4.22 7.66 -22.04
CA LEU A 68 4.43 9.01 -22.58
C LEU A 68 5.88 9.48 -22.42
N LEU A 69 6.52 9.12 -21.30
CA LEU A 69 7.91 9.43 -21.01
C LEU A 69 8.90 8.43 -21.61
N ASN A 70 8.44 7.44 -22.40
CA ASN A 70 9.26 6.34 -22.91
C ASN A 70 10.08 5.61 -21.82
N LEU A 71 9.55 5.57 -20.60
CA LEU A 71 10.07 4.77 -19.50
C LEU A 71 9.59 3.33 -19.71
N SER A 72 10.15 2.65 -20.70
CA SER A 72 9.94 1.23 -20.90
C SER A 72 10.41 0.50 -19.63
N GLN A 73 9.58 -0.40 -19.13
CA GLN A 73 9.85 -1.17 -17.91
C GLN A 73 11.16 -1.94 -18.11
N THR A 74 12.23 -1.53 -17.45
CA THR A 74 13.30 -2.46 -17.09
C THR A 74 12.69 -3.37 -16.03
N GLY A 75 12.06 -4.46 -16.48
CA GLY A 75 11.50 -5.46 -15.60
C GLY A 75 12.60 -6.15 -14.81
N VAL A 76 12.44 -6.16 -13.48
CA VAL A 76 12.84 -7.24 -12.57
C VAL A 76 11.76 -7.31 -11.50
#